data_AF-A0A382BG62-F1
#
_entry.id   AF-A0A382BG62-F1
#
_cell.length_a   1.000
_cell.length_b   1.000
_cell.length_c   1.000
_cell.angle_alpha   90.00
_cell.angle_beta   90.00
_cell.angle_gamma   90.00
#
_symmetry.space_group_name_H-M   'P 1'
#
loop_
_entity.id
_entity.type
_entity.pdbx_description
1 polymer ?
#
loop_
_entity_poly.entity_id
_entity_poly.type
_entity_poly.pdbx_seq_one_letter_code
_entity_poly.pdbx_strand_id
1 'polypeptide(L)'
;MGRMRKSLGRRIDGMAKWLLGFRIISAPAKVIANSSYAWSFVSRTDRIRANRLGDRLKEGDLPEHVSIIMDGNRRFAWGSNIGRDMGHHQGKEKLKEVMDWILDLGIPYLTVYALSTENMRERPEDELESLYDLYVSGLDEIAEDSRIHSRGVKVQAVGRLESLPSRVREA
;
A
#
# COMPACT_ATOMS: atom_id res chain seq x y z
N MET A 1 -24.98 24.61 -1.56
CA MET A 1 -25.19 23.47 -2.48
C MET A 1 -24.91 22.06 -1.89
N GLY A 2 -24.18 21.89 -0.77
CA GLY A 2 -23.79 20.56 -0.26
C GLY A 2 -24.88 19.70 0.43
N ARG A 3 -25.95 20.29 0.98
CA ARG A 3 -27.04 19.55 1.68
C ARG A 3 -27.98 18.81 0.71
N MET A 4 -28.19 19.36 -0.48
CA MET A 4 -29.13 18.78 -1.47
C MET A 4 -28.57 17.51 -2.13
N ARG A 5 -27.26 17.47 -2.43
CA ARG A 5 -26.58 16.25 -2.94
C ARG A 5 -26.61 15.09 -1.94
N LYS A 6 -26.49 15.36 -0.63
CA LYS A 6 -26.57 14.33 0.44
C LYS A 6 -27.98 13.76 0.63
N SER A 7 -29.04 14.54 0.34
CA SER A 7 -30.43 14.06 0.39
C SER A 7 -30.72 13.12 -0.78
N LEU A 8 -30.33 13.53 -1.98
CA LEU A 8 -30.56 12.75 -3.20
C LEU A 8 -29.79 11.42 -3.19
N GLY A 9 -28.54 11.43 -2.73
CA GLY A 9 -27.72 10.20 -2.60
C GLY A 9 -28.35 9.16 -1.67
N ARG A 10 -28.88 9.58 -0.51
CA ARG A 10 -29.56 8.67 0.44
C ARG A 10 -30.82 8.02 -0.12
N ARG A 11 -31.56 8.72 -0.99
CA ARG A 11 -32.75 8.15 -1.65
C ARG A 11 -32.37 7.11 -2.71
N ILE A 12 -31.30 7.38 -3.46
CA ILE A 12 -30.78 6.46 -4.47
C ILE A 12 -30.25 5.18 -3.81
N ASP A 13 -29.48 5.30 -2.72
CA ASP A 13 -28.96 4.15 -1.96
C ASP A 13 -30.09 3.29 -1.36
N GLY A 14 -31.18 3.92 -0.90
CA GLY A 14 -32.35 3.23 -0.38
C GLY A 14 -33.08 2.40 -1.45
N MET A 15 -33.26 2.97 -2.65
CA MET A 15 -33.85 2.24 -3.79
C MET A 15 -32.96 1.10 -4.25
N ALA A 16 -31.64 1.31 -4.32
CA ALA A 16 -30.68 0.27 -4.70
C ALA A 16 -30.71 -0.91 -3.72
N LYS A 17 -30.74 -0.66 -2.40
CA LYS A 17 -30.86 -1.71 -1.37
C LYS A 17 -32.17 -2.49 -1.50
N TRP A 18 -33.28 -1.82 -1.78
CA TRP A 18 -34.58 -2.47 -1.97
C TRP A 18 -34.59 -3.38 -3.21
N LEU A 19 -34.05 -2.90 -4.34
CA LEU A 19 -33.96 -3.67 -5.59
C LEU A 19 -33.04 -4.90 -5.46
N LEU A 20 -31.94 -4.79 -4.73
CA LEU A 20 -31.00 -5.91 -4.50
C LEU A 20 -31.58 -7.02 -3.60
N GLY A 21 -32.66 -6.75 -2.88
CA GLY A 21 -33.40 -7.78 -2.12
C GLY A 21 -34.12 -8.80 -3.00
N PHE A 22 -34.39 -8.49 -4.27
CA PHE A 22 -35.07 -9.39 -5.20
C PHE A 22 -34.06 -10.25 -5.99
N ARG A 23 -34.19 -11.59 -5.89
CA ARG A 23 -33.32 -12.56 -6.59
C ARG A 23 -33.25 -12.36 -8.11
N ILE A 24 -34.33 -11.89 -8.73
CA ILE A 24 -34.44 -11.63 -10.18
C ILE A 24 -33.52 -10.48 -10.61
N ILE A 25 -33.23 -9.54 -9.70
CA ILE A 25 -32.39 -8.38 -9.96
C ILE A 25 -30.96 -8.64 -9.48
N SER A 26 -30.78 -9.29 -8.33
CA SER A 26 -29.47 -9.49 -7.72
C SER A 26 -28.59 -10.53 -8.43
N ALA A 27 -29.16 -11.55 -9.06
CA ALA A 27 -28.40 -12.53 -9.84
C ALA A 27 -27.77 -11.91 -11.11
N PRO A 28 -28.52 -11.24 -12.03
CA PRO A 28 -27.93 -10.56 -13.17
C PRO A 28 -27.05 -9.38 -12.75
N ALA A 29 -27.38 -8.65 -11.68
CA ALA A 29 -26.52 -7.60 -11.16
C ALA A 29 -25.15 -8.11 -10.69
N LYS A 30 -25.08 -9.29 -10.04
CA LYS A 30 -23.81 -9.94 -9.68
C LYS A 30 -23.00 -10.36 -10.91
N VAL A 31 -23.65 -10.92 -11.93
CA VAL A 31 -22.99 -11.33 -13.18
C VAL A 31 -22.44 -10.10 -13.93
N ILE A 32 -23.22 -9.02 -14.01
CA ILE A 32 -22.81 -7.78 -14.66
C ILE A 32 -21.67 -7.12 -13.87
N ALA A 33 -21.75 -7.04 -12.53
CA ALA A 33 -20.69 -6.49 -11.69
C ALA A 33 -19.36 -7.25 -11.81
N ASN A 34 -19.42 -8.55 -12.06
CA ASN A 34 -18.24 -9.39 -12.30
C ASN A 34 -17.84 -9.50 -13.79
N SER A 35 -18.47 -8.73 -14.69
CA SER A 35 -18.13 -8.75 -16.11
C SER A 35 -16.89 -7.92 -16.43
N SER A 36 -16.16 -8.29 -17.47
CA SER A 36 -14.99 -7.54 -17.96
C SER A 36 -15.35 -6.09 -18.34
N TYR A 37 -16.56 -5.86 -18.84
CA TYR A 37 -17.07 -4.52 -19.17
C TYR A 37 -17.31 -3.67 -17.92
N ALA A 38 -17.93 -4.23 -16.88
CA ALA A 38 -18.08 -3.53 -15.61
C ALA A 38 -16.72 -3.25 -14.96
N TRP A 39 -15.80 -4.21 -15.00
CA TRP A 39 -14.43 -4.01 -14.51
C TRP A 39 -13.68 -2.93 -15.30
N SER A 40 -13.83 -2.90 -16.63
CA SER A 40 -13.28 -1.85 -17.50
C SER A 40 -13.87 -0.47 -17.21
N PHE A 41 -15.18 -0.39 -16.96
CA PHE A 41 -15.83 0.86 -16.61
C PHE A 41 -15.43 1.33 -15.20
N VAL A 42 -15.46 0.42 -14.21
CA VAL A 42 -15.07 0.69 -12.82
C VAL A 42 -13.61 1.16 -12.77
N SER A 43 -12.68 0.44 -13.38
CA SER A 43 -11.26 0.83 -13.45
C SER A 43 -11.04 2.19 -14.11
N ARG A 44 -11.78 2.53 -15.18
CA ARG A 44 -11.72 3.88 -15.78
C ARG A 44 -12.22 4.94 -14.81
N THR A 45 -13.35 4.70 -14.14
CA THR A 45 -13.90 5.67 -13.18
C THR A 45 -13.01 5.83 -11.95
N ASP A 46 -12.37 4.75 -11.51
CA ASP A 46 -11.48 4.76 -10.35
C ASP A 46 -10.19 5.50 -10.67
N ARG A 47 -9.65 5.32 -11.88
CA ARG A 47 -8.53 6.14 -12.38
C ARG A 47 -8.85 7.64 -12.41
N ILE A 48 -10.04 8.02 -12.90
CA ILE A 48 -10.46 9.43 -12.90
C ILE A 48 -10.56 9.96 -11.45
N ARG A 49 -11.08 9.13 -10.54
CA ARG A 49 -11.20 9.49 -9.13
C ARG A 49 -9.83 9.65 -8.46
N ALA A 50 -8.90 8.74 -8.71
CA ALA A 50 -7.54 8.78 -8.20
C ALA A 50 -6.80 10.02 -8.70
N ASN A 51 -6.86 10.32 -10.00
CA ASN A 51 -6.25 11.52 -10.57
C ASN A 51 -6.81 12.79 -9.94
N ARG A 52 -8.14 12.91 -9.84
CA ARG A 52 -8.78 14.07 -9.18
C ARG A 52 -8.42 14.19 -7.70
N LEU A 53 -8.19 13.07 -7.02
CA LEU A 53 -7.73 13.11 -5.62
C LEU A 53 -6.28 13.62 -5.56
N GLY A 54 -5.41 13.15 -6.46
CA GLY A 54 -4.04 13.64 -6.60
C GLY A 54 -3.98 15.15 -6.85
N ASP A 55 -4.79 15.67 -7.79
CA ASP A 55 -4.86 17.10 -8.08
C ASP A 55 -5.26 17.90 -6.83
N ARG A 56 -6.29 17.43 -6.11
CA ARG A 56 -6.76 18.08 -4.87
C ARG A 56 -5.74 18.02 -3.73
N LEU A 57 -4.93 16.98 -3.67
CA LEU A 57 -3.85 16.86 -2.69
C LEU A 57 -2.74 17.86 -2.99
N LYS A 58 -2.39 18.04 -4.27
CA LYS A 58 -1.39 19.01 -4.72
C LYS A 58 -1.83 20.47 -4.55
N GLU A 59 -3.14 20.73 -4.58
CA GLU A 59 -3.72 22.04 -4.27
C GLU A 59 -3.80 22.34 -2.77
N GLY A 60 -3.66 21.33 -1.91
CA GLY A 60 -3.71 21.46 -0.46
C GLY A 60 -2.35 21.42 0.21
N ASP A 61 -2.33 21.63 1.52
CA ASP A 61 -1.12 21.49 2.32
C ASP A 61 -0.77 20.01 2.52
N LEU A 62 0.42 19.63 2.07
CA LEU A 62 0.97 18.28 2.27
C LEU A 62 1.83 18.23 3.54
N PRO A 63 1.88 17.07 4.21
CA PRO A 63 2.81 16.90 5.33
C PRO A 63 4.25 16.93 4.82
N GLU A 64 5.15 17.50 5.63
CA GLU A 64 6.59 17.46 5.34
C GLU A 64 7.19 16.08 5.63
N HIS A 65 6.59 15.33 6.55
CA HIS A 65 7.09 14.03 7.00
C HIS A 65 5.97 13.02 7.20
N VAL A 66 6.12 11.85 6.58
CA VAL A 66 5.26 10.68 6.78
C VAL A 66 6.06 9.57 7.46
N SER A 67 5.52 9.02 8.54
CA SER A 67 6.08 7.84 9.23
C SER A 67 5.12 6.66 9.12
N ILE A 68 5.63 5.48 8.79
CA ILE A 68 4.83 4.28 8.53
C ILE A 68 5.38 3.10 9.32
N ILE A 69 4.46 2.38 9.98
CA ILE A 69 4.72 1.04 10.53
C ILE A 69 4.10 0.02 9.59
N MET A 70 4.94 -0.80 8.96
CA MET A 70 4.49 -1.82 8.01
C MET A 70 4.08 -3.09 8.75
N ASP A 71 2.87 -3.08 9.32
CA ASP A 71 2.30 -4.23 10.02
C ASP A 71 1.24 -4.92 9.15
N GLY A 72 0.99 -6.19 9.43
CA GLY A 72 -0.08 -6.97 8.83
C GLY A 72 0.39 -8.03 7.85
N ASN A 73 1.67 -8.10 7.48
CA ASN A 73 2.17 -9.06 6.49
C ASN A 73 1.79 -10.53 6.81
N ARG A 74 1.96 -10.94 8.07
CA ARG A 74 1.57 -12.29 8.53
C ARG A 74 0.04 -12.52 8.48
N ARG A 75 -0.75 -11.51 8.87
CA ARG A 75 -2.22 -11.57 8.81
C ARG A 75 -2.74 -11.58 7.38
N PHE A 76 -2.10 -10.83 6.49
CA PHE A 76 -2.38 -10.83 5.06
C PHE A 76 -2.05 -12.19 4.44
N ALA A 77 -0.89 -12.77 4.76
CA ALA A 77 -0.51 -14.10 4.30
C ALA A 77 -1.55 -15.16 4.73
N TRP A 78 -1.95 -15.13 6.00
CA TRP A 78 -2.96 -16.03 6.54
C TRP A 78 -4.33 -15.84 5.87
N GLY A 79 -4.81 -14.60 5.74
CA GLY A 79 -6.09 -14.29 5.10
C GLY A 79 -6.12 -14.60 3.60
N SER A 80 -4.95 -14.65 2.95
CA SER A 80 -4.79 -14.95 1.53
C SER A 80 -4.40 -16.40 1.26
N ASN A 81 -4.25 -17.23 2.30
CA ASN A 81 -3.80 -18.61 2.23
C ASN A 81 -2.46 -18.79 1.47
N ILE A 82 -1.51 -17.91 1.74
CA ILE A 82 -0.14 -17.93 1.18
C ILE A 82 0.90 -18.06 2.30
N GLY A 83 2.13 -18.42 1.94
CA GLY A 83 3.24 -18.51 2.88
C GLY A 83 3.57 -17.16 3.54
N ARG A 84 4.15 -17.21 4.76
CA ARG A 84 4.55 -16.01 5.52
C ARG A 84 5.53 -15.14 4.72
N ASP A 85 6.51 -15.77 4.08
CA ASP A 85 7.53 -15.09 3.28
C ASP A 85 6.90 -14.35 2.11
N MET A 86 5.92 -14.97 1.44
CA MET A 86 5.13 -14.30 0.39
C MET A 86 4.37 -13.08 0.91
N GLY A 87 3.87 -13.12 2.15
CA GLY A 87 3.27 -11.95 2.81
C GLY A 87 4.27 -10.82 3.02
N HIS A 88 5.51 -11.14 3.41
CA HIS A 88 6.57 -10.14 3.57
C HIS A 88 7.04 -9.58 2.22
N HIS A 89 7.16 -10.41 1.18
CA HIS A 89 7.41 -9.97 -0.19
C HIS A 89 6.34 -8.98 -0.68
N GLN A 90 5.06 -9.28 -0.45
CA GLN A 90 3.97 -8.37 -0.81
C GLN A 90 4.03 -7.06 -0.01
N GLY A 91 4.50 -7.12 1.24
CA GLY A 91 4.81 -5.94 2.05
C GLY A 91 5.91 -5.08 1.42
N LYS A 92 7.00 -5.67 0.94
CA LYS A 92 8.08 -4.99 0.22
C LYS A 92 7.55 -4.28 -1.04
N GLU A 93 6.79 -4.98 -1.87
CA GLU A 93 6.22 -4.38 -3.09
C GLU A 93 5.25 -3.24 -2.75
N LYS A 94 4.46 -3.38 -1.68
CA LYS A 94 3.59 -2.30 -1.21
C LYS A 94 4.40 -1.08 -0.75
N LEU A 95 5.53 -1.28 -0.09
CA LEU A 95 6.40 -0.17 0.30
C LEU A 95 6.94 0.58 -0.92
N LYS A 96 7.35 -0.14 -1.97
CA LYS A 96 7.82 0.48 -3.22
C LYS A 96 6.75 1.39 -3.84
N GLU A 97 5.51 0.92 -3.90
CA GLU A 97 4.38 1.76 -4.35
C GLU A 97 4.20 3.02 -3.49
N VAL A 98 4.34 2.89 -2.15
CA VAL A 98 4.24 4.03 -1.24
C VAL A 98 5.39 5.00 -1.45
N MET A 99 6.62 4.52 -1.64
CA MET A 99 7.77 5.35 -1.95
C MET A 99 7.56 6.14 -3.25
N ASP A 100 7.00 5.51 -4.28
CA ASP A 100 6.63 6.19 -5.52
C ASP A 100 5.63 7.32 -5.26
N TRP A 101 4.62 7.10 -4.42
CA TRP A 101 3.66 8.15 -4.06
C TRP A 101 4.31 9.29 -3.28
N ILE A 102 5.21 9.00 -2.33
CA ILE A 102 5.95 10.02 -1.58
C ILE A 102 6.77 10.89 -2.54
N LEU A 103 7.48 10.26 -3.47
CA LEU A 103 8.27 10.95 -4.49
C LEU A 103 7.39 11.81 -5.40
N ASP A 104 6.26 11.28 -5.87
CA ASP A 104 5.36 12.00 -6.80
C ASP A 104 4.59 13.15 -6.14
N LEU A 105 4.34 13.04 -4.83
CA LEU A 105 3.77 14.12 -4.02
C LEU A 105 4.80 15.15 -3.58
N GLY A 106 6.10 14.85 -3.74
CA GLY A 106 7.18 15.74 -3.30
C GLY A 106 7.28 15.87 -1.78
N ILE A 107 6.87 14.84 -1.04
CA ILE A 107 6.97 14.82 0.42
C ILE A 107 8.45 14.66 0.81
N PRO A 108 9.05 15.60 1.56
CA PRO A 108 10.49 15.60 1.83
C PRO A 108 11.00 14.40 2.65
N TYR A 109 10.21 13.92 3.62
CA TYR A 109 10.66 12.87 4.54
C TYR A 109 9.69 11.69 4.59
N LEU A 110 10.25 10.49 4.45
CA LEU A 110 9.58 9.22 4.73
C LEU A 110 10.39 8.44 5.76
N THR A 111 9.74 7.98 6.82
CA THR A 111 10.33 7.03 7.78
C THR A 111 9.52 5.75 7.78
N VAL A 112 10.22 4.63 7.66
CA VAL A 112 9.60 3.31 7.62
C VAL A 112 10.14 2.48 8.77
N TYR A 113 9.24 1.96 9.60
CA TYR A 113 9.62 1.03 10.65
C TYR A 113 9.75 -0.38 10.08
N ALA A 114 10.99 -0.75 9.75
CA ALA A 114 11.29 -2.00 9.04
C ALA A 114 11.36 -3.23 9.96
N LEU A 115 12.00 -3.11 11.12
CA LEU A 115 12.22 -4.23 12.06
C LEU A 115 12.29 -3.71 13.51
N SER A 116 11.61 -4.38 14.44
CA SER A 116 11.71 -4.10 15.88
C SER A 116 12.72 -5.00 16.58
N THR A 117 13.31 -4.50 17.67
CA THR A 117 14.19 -5.29 18.54
C THR A 117 13.46 -6.47 19.18
N GLU A 118 12.17 -6.34 19.44
CA GLU A 118 11.30 -7.39 19.95
C GLU A 118 11.12 -8.46 18.89
N ASN A 119 10.90 -8.08 17.62
CA ASN A 119 10.77 -9.03 16.52
C ASN A 119 12.06 -9.81 16.27
N MET A 120 13.23 -9.19 16.43
CA MET A 120 14.51 -9.90 16.37
C MET A 120 14.66 -10.97 17.46
N ARG A 121 14.01 -10.79 18.62
CA ARG A 121 14.06 -11.75 19.74
C ARG A 121 12.97 -12.81 19.69
N GLU A 122 11.78 -12.43 19.21
CA GLU A 122 10.58 -13.25 19.29
C GLU A 122 10.31 -14.08 18.03
N ARG A 123 10.84 -13.68 16.86
CA ARG A 123 10.56 -14.37 15.61
C ARG A 123 11.48 -15.60 15.43
N PRO A 124 10.96 -16.68 14.79
CA PRO A 124 11.77 -17.81 14.37
C PRO A 124 12.94 -17.40 13.46
N GLU A 125 14.05 -18.12 13.56
CA GLU A 125 15.29 -17.82 12.81
C GLU A 125 15.10 -17.91 11.29
N ASP A 126 14.32 -18.88 10.80
CA ASP A 126 13.96 -19.03 9.39
C ASP A 126 13.17 -17.82 8.85
N GLU A 127 12.27 -17.26 9.67
CA GLU A 127 11.53 -16.06 9.32
C GLU A 127 12.44 -14.81 9.33
N LEU A 128 13.38 -14.73 10.27
CA LEU A 128 14.34 -13.63 10.32
C LEU A 128 15.29 -13.64 9.12
N GLU A 129 15.83 -14.80 8.74
CA GLU A 129 16.67 -14.92 7.56
C GLU A 129 15.94 -14.50 6.28
N SER A 130 14.68 -14.91 6.14
CA SER A 130 13.84 -14.49 5.01
C SER A 130 13.61 -12.97 5.00
N LEU A 131 13.47 -12.33 6.16
CA LEU A 131 13.37 -10.86 6.26
C LEU A 131 14.69 -10.17 5.92
N TYR A 132 15.82 -10.73 6.35
CA TYR A 132 17.14 -10.20 6.03
C TYR A 132 17.43 -10.28 4.53
N ASP A 133 17.02 -11.37 3.86
CA ASP A 133 17.08 -11.50 2.39
C ASP A 133 16.28 -10.38 1.71
N LEU A 134 15.08 -10.10 2.22
CA LEU A 134 14.24 -9.02 1.70
C LEU A 134 14.86 -7.63 1.91
N TYR A 135 15.52 -7.39 3.04
CA TYR A 135 16.20 -6.13 3.29
C TYR A 135 17.40 -5.93 2.37
N VAL A 136 18.27 -6.94 2.22
CA VAL A 136 19.40 -6.88 1.29
C VAL A 136 18.90 -6.56 -0.12
N SER A 137 17.95 -7.36 -0.62
CA SER A 137 17.39 -7.14 -1.96
C SER A 137 16.71 -5.78 -2.11
N GLY A 138 16.02 -5.28 -1.07
CA GLY A 138 15.39 -3.97 -1.11
C GLY A 138 16.39 -2.81 -1.07
N LEU A 139 17.47 -2.93 -0.30
CA LEU A 139 18.54 -1.93 -0.23
C LEU A 139 19.32 -1.89 -1.55
N ASP A 140 19.67 -3.04 -2.12
CA ASP A 140 20.31 -3.13 -3.44
C ASP A 140 19.44 -2.48 -4.52
N GLU A 141 18.14 -2.79 -4.55
CA GLU A 141 17.20 -2.17 -5.49
C GLU A 141 17.14 -0.65 -5.35
N ILE A 142 17.16 -0.12 -4.12
CA ILE A 142 17.18 1.31 -3.85
C ILE A 142 18.51 1.94 -4.30
N ALA A 143 19.62 1.25 -4.06
CA ALA A 143 20.96 1.68 -4.44
C ALA A 143 21.16 1.72 -5.96
N GLU A 144 20.39 0.93 -6.72
CA GLU A 144 20.44 0.91 -8.19
C GLU A 144 19.35 1.76 -8.85
N ASP A 145 18.33 2.21 -8.11
CA ASP A 145 17.19 2.94 -8.68
C ASP A 145 17.58 4.35 -9.16
N SER A 146 17.56 4.54 -10.48
CA SER A 146 17.82 5.83 -11.14
C SER A 146 16.98 7.00 -10.61
N ARG A 147 15.77 6.75 -10.08
CA ARG A 147 14.88 7.78 -9.52
C ARG A 147 15.40 8.29 -8.19
N ILE A 148 15.99 7.43 -7.37
CA ILE A 148 16.63 7.79 -6.09
C ILE A 148 17.81 8.71 -6.38
N HIS A 149 18.68 8.33 -7.33
CA HIS A 149 19.85 9.12 -7.72
C HIS A 149 19.48 10.44 -8.39
N SER A 150 18.60 10.42 -9.41
CA SER A 150 18.23 11.61 -10.17
C SER A 150 17.46 12.65 -9.35
N ARG A 151 16.71 12.21 -8.33
CA ARG A 151 16.00 13.10 -7.41
C ARG A 151 16.81 13.45 -6.15
N GLY A 152 18.05 12.99 -6.04
CA GLY A 152 18.94 13.29 -4.91
C GLY A 152 18.41 12.78 -3.57
N VAL A 153 17.71 11.64 -3.56
CA VAL A 153 17.11 11.06 -2.36
C VAL A 153 18.21 10.57 -1.43
N LYS A 154 18.18 11.02 -0.17
CA LYS A 154 19.10 10.56 0.86
C LYS A 154 18.47 9.40 1.63
N VAL A 155 19.11 8.24 1.59
CA VAL A 155 18.70 7.04 2.31
C VAL A 155 19.51 6.92 3.61
N GLN A 156 18.84 6.67 4.73
CA GLN A 156 19.49 6.51 6.03
C GLN A 156 18.84 5.37 6.81
N ALA A 157 19.66 4.44 7.32
CA ALA A 157 19.25 3.44 8.29
C ALA A 157 19.48 3.96 9.72
N VAL A 158 18.51 3.79 10.61
CA VAL A 158 18.57 4.27 11.99
C VAL A 158 18.19 3.14 12.95
N GLY A 159 19.03 2.89 13.95
CA GLY A 159 18.80 1.87 14.97
C GLY A 159 20.09 1.26 15.49
N ARG A 160 19.98 0.07 16.09
CA ARG A 160 21.11 -0.77 16.52
C ARG A 160 21.63 -1.59 15.35
N LEU A 161 22.24 -0.91 14.38
CA LEU A 161 22.66 -1.54 13.12
C LEU A 161 23.65 -2.68 13.35
N GLU A 162 24.49 -2.58 14.38
CA GLU A 162 25.43 -3.60 14.83
C GLU A 162 24.78 -4.93 15.24
N SER A 163 23.48 -4.92 15.54
CA SER A 163 22.72 -6.13 15.85
C SER A 163 22.25 -6.88 14.59
N LEU A 164 22.40 -6.29 13.41
CA LEU A 164 22.02 -6.90 12.13
C LEU A 164 23.17 -7.74 11.55
N PRO A 165 22.86 -8.81 10.79
CA PRO A 165 23.87 -9.58 10.07
C PRO A 165 24.74 -8.69 9.18
N SER A 166 26.01 -9.08 8.96
CA SER A 166 26.95 -8.31 8.14
C SER A 166 26.40 -8.02 6.75
N ARG A 167 25.79 -9.02 6.10
CA ARG A 167 25.19 -8.88 4.76
C ARG A 167 24.14 -7.75 4.67
N VAL A 168 23.36 -7.54 5.74
CA VAL A 168 22.34 -6.46 5.78
C VAL A 168 22.98 -5.10 6.02
N ARG A 169 24.13 -5.05 6.71
CA ARG A 169 24.87 -3.81 6.98
C ARG A 169 25.71 -3.36 5.79
N GLU A 170 26.12 -4.30 4.94
CA GLU A 170 26.97 -4.06 3.77
C GLU A 170 26.17 -3.68 2.52
N ALA A 171 24.92 -4.15 2.42
CA ALA A 171 23.95 -3.73 1.40
C ALA A 171 23.52 -2.27 1.61
#